data_AF-A0A3M2BAQ2-F1
#
_entry.id   AF-A0A3M2BAQ2-F1
#
_cell.length_a   1.000
_cell.length_b   1.000
_cell.length_c   1.000
_cell.angle_alpha   90.00
_cell.angle_beta   90.00
_cell.angle_gamma   90.00
#
_symmetry.space_group_name_H-M   'P 1'
#
loop_
_entity.id
_entity.type
_entity.pdbx_description
1 polymer ?
#
loop_
_entity_poly.entity_id
_entity_poly.type
_entity_poly.pdbx_seq_one_letter_code
_entity_poly.pdbx_strand_id
1 'polypeptide(L)' 'FAGEIGLSGEVRSVNRIEQRIQEADRLGFRQIYISKYNTTGLDTSRYKIKIKTIGKVEELYRQVFE' A
#
# COMPACT_ATOMS: atom_id res chain seq x y z
N PHE A 1 1.41 -5.27 -2.58
CA PHE A 1 0.80 -4.86 -1.29
C PHE A 1 1.93 -4.69 -0.28
N ALA A 2 1.87 -3.67 0.58
CA ALA A 2 2.81 -3.44 1.66
C ALA A 2 2.04 -2.97 2.91
N GLY A 3 1.92 -3.85 3.89
CA GLY A 3 1.19 -3.62 5.12
C GLY A 3 1.32 -4.83 6.03
N GLU A 4 1.09 -4.62 7.33
CA GLU A 4 0.90 -5.71 8.28
C GLU A 4 -0.59 -5.98 8.44
N ILE A 5 -0.96 -7.24 8.69
CA ILE A 5 -2.36 -7.65 8.83
C ILE A 5 -2.56 -8.11 10.28
N GLY A 6 -3.52 -7.52 10.96
CA GLY A 6 -3.97 -8.01 12.26
C GLY A 6 -4.97 -9.15 12.14
N LEU A 7 -5.17 -9.87 13.24
CA LEU A 7 -6.06 -11.02 13.30
C LEU A 7 -7.52 -10.65 13.01
N SER A 8 -7.92 -9.40 13.23
CA SER A 8 -9.27 -8.91 12.89
C SER A 8 -9.39 -8.37 11.47
N GLY A 9 -8.37 -8.57 10.63
CA GLY A 9 -8.33 -8.15 9.23
C GLY A 9 -7.93 -6.69 9.02
N GLU A 10 -7.53 -5.97 10.07
CA GLU A 10 -7.06 -4.59 9.97
C GLU A 10 -5.68 -4.50 9.33
N VAL A 11 -5.48 -3.50 8.47
CA VAL A 11 -4.20 -3.25 7.78
C VAL A 11 -3.42 -2.18 8.55
N ARG A 12 -2.33 -2.59 9.19
CA ARG A 12 -1.44 -1.74 9.98
C ARG A 12 -0.31 -1.15 9.14
N SER A 13 0.23 -0.03 9.62
CA SER A 13 1.36 0.64 8.98
C SER A 13 2.61 -0.22 9.03
N VAL A 14 3.46 -0.09 8.02
CA VAL A 14 4.78 -0.71 7.97
C VAL A 14 5.89 0.33 7.98
N ASN A 15 7.04 -0.06 8.49
CA ASN A 15 8.25 0.75 8.42
C ASN A 15 8.75 0.88 6.98
N ARG A 16 9.37 2.04 6.69
CA ARG A 16 10.06 2.36 5.43
C ARG A 16 9.16 2.21 4.19
N ILE A 17 7.94 2.77 4.25
CA ILE A 17 6.97 2.63 3.15
C ILE A 17 7.47 3.23 1.83
N GLU A 18 8.20 4.35 1.87
CA GLU A 18 8.77 4.98 0.67
C GLU A 18 9.70 4.03 -0.09
N GLN A 19 10.58 3.30 0.61
CA GLN A 19 11.47 2.32 -0.02
C GLN A 19 10.69 1.19 -0.68
N ARG A 20 9.59 0.74 -0.07
CA ARG A 20 8.73 -0.32 -0.62
C ARG A 20 7.97 0.15 -1.86
N ILE A 21 7.49 1.40 -1.85
CA ILE A 21 6.84 2.03 -3.02
C ILE A 21 7.87 2.20 -4.14
N GLN A 22 9.07 2.69 -3.82
CA GLN A 22 10.14 2.90 -4.79
C GLN A 22 10.56 1.59 -5.47
N GLU A 23 10.70 0.50 -4.71
CA GLU A 23 11.04 -0.79 -5.31
C GLU A 23 9.91 -1.32 -6.20
N ALA A 24 8.65 -1.15 -5.79
CA ALA A 24 7.51 -1.53 -6.63
C ALA A 24 7.43 -0.70 -7.92
N ASP A 25 7.70 0.61 -7.84
CA ASP A 25 7.77 1.50 -9.00
C ASP A 25 8.91 1.08 -9.95
N ARG A 26 10.10 0.79 -9.40
CA ARG A 26 11.28 0.34 -10.14
C ARG A 26 11.06 -0.99 -10.86
N LEU A 27 10.33 -1.91 -10.23
CA LEU A 27 9.96 -3.20 -10.82
C LEU A 27 8.86 -3.09 -11.89
N GLY A 28 8.31 -1.89 -12.13
CA GLY A 28 7.32 -1.66 -13.17
C GLY A 28 5.91 -2.13 -12.79
N PHE A 29 5.61 -2.26 -11.49
CA PHE A 29 4.24 -2.55 -11.07
C PHE A 29 3.32 -1.38 -11.38
N ARG A 30 2.09 -1.70 -11.80
CA ARG A 30 1.09 -0.68 -12.17
C ARG A 30 0.46 0.02 -10.96
N GLN A 31 0.34 -0.70 -9.85
CA GLN A 31 -0.25 -0.19 -8.61
C GLN A 31 0.30 -0.91 -7.38
N ILE A 32 0.33 -0.20 -6.24
CA ILE A 32 0.68 -0.74 -4.93
C ILE A 32 -0.42 -0.38 -3.93
N TYR A 33 -0.78 -1.36 -3.10
CA TYR A 33 -1.71 -1.19 -1.99
C TYR A 33 -0.92 -1.04 -0.69
N ILE A 34 -1.19 0.01 0.07
CA ILE A 34 -0.51 0.33 1.34
C ILE A 34 -1.54 0.57 2.46
N SER A 35 -1.11 0.47 3.72
CA SER A 35 -1.97 0.89 4.84
C SER A 35 -2.34 2.37 4.72
N LYS A 36 -3.60 2.71 5.03
CA LYS A 36 -4.03 4.11 5.17
C LYS A 36 -3.25 4.87 6.25
N TYR A 37 -2.64 4.17 7.20
CA TYR A 37 -1.83 4.76 8.27
C TYR A 37 -0.39 5.08 7.84
N ASN A 38 0.01 4.68 6.63
CA ASN A 38 1.32 5.01 6.06
C ASN A 38 1.35 6.33 5.28
N THR A 39 0.23 7.06 5.16
CA THR A 39 0.15 8.26 4.32
C THR A 39 0.68 9.52 4.99
N THR A 40 0.84 9.54 6.31
CA THR A 40 1.34 10.71 7.04
C THR A 40 2.77 11.02 6.58
N GLY A 41 2.96 12.18 5.95
CA GLY A 41 4.26 12.62 5.42
C GLY A 41 4.67 11.98 4.10
N LEU A 42 3.81 11.16 3.47
CA LEU A 42 4.10 10.52 2.19
C LEU A 42 3.73 11.45 1.03
N ASP A 43 4.74 11.92 0.29
CA ASP A 43 4.51 12.61 -0.99
C ASP A 43 4.32 11.60 -2.12
N THR A 44 3.06 11.36 -2.46
CA THR A 44 2.67 10.40 -3.51
C THR A 44 2.99 10.86 -4.92
N SER A 45 3.21 12.16 -5.14
CA SER A 45 3.47 12.72 -6.48
C SER A 45 4.83 12.32 -7.06
N ARG A 46 5.73 11.83 -6.20
CA ARG A 46 7.10 11.44 -6.56
C ARG A 46 7.19 10.10 -7.27
N TYR A 47 6.09 9.34 -7.32
CA TYR A 47 6.07 7.96 -7.82
C TYR A 47 5.18 7.84 -9.05
N LYS A 48 5.58 7.00 -10.01
CA LYS A 48 4.77 6.72 -11.21
C LYS A 48 3.74 5.64 -10.95
N ILE A 49 4.04 4.69 -10.06
CA ILE A 49 3.13 3.65 -9.61
C ILE A 49 1.89 4.23 -8.91
N LYS A 50 0.72 3.69 -9.22
CA LYS A 50 -0.53 4.09 -8.57
C LYS A 50 -0.58 3.59 -7.13
N ILE A 51 -0.51 4.51 -6.17
CA ILE A 51 -0.60 4.18 -4.74
C ILE A 51 -2.07 4.17 -4.33
N LYS A 52 -2.54 3.04 -3.78
CA LYS A 52 -3.87 2.89 -3.19
C LYS A 52 -3.76 2.59 -1.71
N THR A 53 -4.63 3.19 -0.91
CA THR A 53 -4.66 2.99 0.54
C THR A 53 -5.82 2.08 0.93
N ILE A 54 -5.59 1.24 1.92
CA ILE A 54 -6.61 0.35 2.48
C ILE A 54 -6.56 0.33 4.00
N GLY A 55 -7.72 0.14 4.64
CA GLY A 55 -7.85 -0.01 6.08
C GLY A 55 -8.05 -1.45 6.55
N LYS A 56 -8.62 -2.29 5.68
CA LYS A 56 -8.93 -3.69 5.95
C LYS A 56 -8.51 -4.60 4.79
N VAL A 57 -8.21 -5.85 5.08
CA VAL A 57 -7.76 -6.84 4.08
C VAL A 57 -8.87 -7.17 3.07
N GLU A 58 -10.14 -7.11 3.47
CA GLU A 58 -11.27 -7.34 2.57
C GLU A 58 -11.34 -6.30 1.44
N GLU A 59 -10.90 -5.07 1.70
CA GLU A 59 -10.80 -4.02 0.68
C GLU A 59 -9.77 -4.39 -0.40
N LEU A 60 -8.66 -5.04 0.00
CA LEU A 60 -7.66 -5.55 -0.94
C LEU A 60 -8.25 -6.62 -1.83
N TYR A 61 -8.96 -7.58 -1.23
CA TYR A 61 -9.58 -8.69 -1.95
C TYR A 61 -10.52 -8.17 -3.05
N ARG A 62 -11.46 -7.30 -2.69
CA ARG A 62 -12.42 -6.71 -3.65
C ARG A 62 -11.74 -5.93 -4.76
N GLN A 63 -10.63 -5.24 -4.48
CA GLN A 63 -9.97 -4.43 -5.51
C GLN A 63 -9.02 -5.21 -6.42
N VAL A 64 -8.69 -6.45 -6.09
CA VAL A 64 -7.74 -7.28 -6.85
C VAL A 64 -8.46 -8.40 -7.60
N PHE A 65 -9.51 -8.97 -7.00
CA PHE A 65 -10.17 -10.19 -7.50
C PHE A 65 -11.62 -9.99 -7.97
N GLU A 66 -12.21 -8.82 -7.72
CA GLU A 66 -13.46 -8.38 -8.35
C GLU A 66 -13.17 -7.30 -9.40
#